data_AF-A0A7S0R7J0-F1
#
_entry.id   AF-A0A7S0R7J0-F1
#
_cell.length_a   1.000
_cell.length_b   1.000
_cell.length_c   1.000
_cell.angle_alpha   90.00
_cell.angle_beta   90.00
_cell.angle_gamma   90.00
#
_symmetry.space_group_name_H-M   'P 1'
#
loop_
_entity.id
_entity.type
_entity.pdbx_description
1 polymer ?
#
loop_
_entity_poly.entity_id
_entity_poly.type
_entity_poly.pdbx_seq_one_letter_code
_entity_poly.pdbx_strand_id
1 'polypeptide(L)'
;RRTPPPPPPLPPLPLRHTLDVVDSTSLAAEAFGDLKQTPLKLAALAVKVVKRTTQEKREEIKVEVKEPWSLPKSIFRERTKVCDSKGFFDSQKVEDAVFENDWANLTAKEKFTSAMAREAKNSDQKLTEEKNLALIKDMIKKKHKLLRKAFMFYAGMGSGDPFCLGLNSYTSFLEESNIPDRDSKQCKRSDCDTLYIVANFSTKDAPQSEGNSDNALARFEFIEAMIRLAVAKYGKGVATNEVSDAIQMILSQNVEPNLKLVANLDPNDFRKDRLYTEECDDLFRKHEKVLRALYSRYRQVPKSGGVRPKMLDIGGWEIMADDLNLISDEFTLLDMRICYLYSRMLFKDEMKDYKKTIHLTFIDFLEALSRMADALSFPSMEDILTAGYESVMQWFLEFTGGPAPNGVKPIPKRASFGLETPKQRPLHLKVDALLTIMYEKLNPDPKKPVDIKAVTAALQQQDHKMGP
;
A
#
# COMPACT_ATOMS: atom_id res chain seq x y z
N ARG A 1 9.99 -40.44 57.71
CA ARG A 1 11.35 -40.91 57.33
C ARG A 1 11.36 -41.07 55.81
N ARG A 2 11.95 -40.12 55.07
CA ARG A 2 12.10 -40.24 53.62
C ARG A 2 13.36 -41.05 53.34
N THR A 3 13.22 -42.12 52.59
CA THR A 3 14.32 -42.99 52.16
C THR A 3 15.30 -42.21 51.27
N PRO A 4 16.62 -42.45 51.38
CA PRO A 4 17.60 -41.82 50.52
C PRO A 4 17.41 -42.28 49.06
N PRO A 5 17.65 -41.40 48.08
CA PRO A 5 17.58 -41.76 46.68
C PRO A 5 18.62 -42.84 46.35
N PRO A 6 18.32 -43.73 45.37
CA PRO A 6 19.24 -44.77 44.96
C PRO A 6 20.55 -44.17 44.43
N PRO A 7 21.69 -44.86 44.64
CA PRO A 7 22.96 -44.42 44.09
C PRO A 7 22.88 -44.30 42.56
N PRO A 8 23.55 -43.30 41.97
CA PRO A 8 23.55 -43.12 40.54
C PRO A 8 24.10 -44.39 39.85
N PRO A 9 23.53 -44.78 38.69
CA PRO A 9 24.01 -45.93 37.96
C PRO A 9 25.48 -45.71 37.58
N LEU A 10 26.30 -46.73 37.77
CA LEU A 10 27.68 -46.72 37.28
C LEU A 10 27.66 -46.54 35.76
N PRO A 11 28.61 -45.77 35.20
CA PRO A 11 28.73 -45.63 33.76
C PRO A 11 28.90 -47.01 33.11
N PRO A 12 28.33 -47.24 31.92
CA PRO A 12 28.51 -48.50 31.21
C PRO A 12 29.99 -48.73 30.95
N LEU A 13 30.43 -49.98 31.12
CA LEU A 13 31.79 -50.36 30.78
C LEU A 13 32.05 -50.06 29.29
N PRO A 14 33.21 -49.50 28.94
CA PRO A 14 33.52 -49.21 27.55
C PRO A 14 33.55 -50.52 26.73
N LEU A 15 33.09 -50.45 25.48
CA LEU A 15 33.02 -51.61 24.57
C LEU A 15 34.38 -52.22 24.23
N ARG A 16 35.49 -51.53 24.53
CA ARG A 16 36.89 -51.98 24.37
C ARG A 16 37.75 -51.40 25.50
N HIS A 17 38.67 -52.18 26.05
CA HIS A 17 39.70 -51.63 26.95
C HIS A 17 40.88 -51.07 26.15
N THR A 18 41.62 -50.12 26.73
CA THR A 18 42.79 -49.48 26.09
C THR A 18 44.12 -50.07 26.55
N LEU A 19 44.12 -51.16 27.31
CA LEU A 19 45.35 -51.88 27.66
C LEU A 19 45.80 -52.71 26.44
N ASP A 20 47.06 -52.63 26.07
CA ASP A 20 47.63 -53.59 25.10
C ASP A 20 47.90 -54.89 25.86
N VAL A 21 47.03 -55.87 25.67
CA VAL A 21 47.16 -57.22 26.25
C VAL A 21 47.62 -58.18 25.17
N VAL A 22 48.36 -59.22 25.57
CA VAL A 22 48.93 -60.20 24.63
C VAL A 22 47.82 -61.08 24.04
N ASP A 23 46.81 -61.44 24.86
CA ASP A 23 45.62 -62.17 24.43
C ASP A 23 44.37 -61.60 25.12
N SER A 24 43.42 -61.10 24.34
CA SER A 24 42.19 -60.45 24.84
C SER A 24 41.08 -61.44 25.22
N THR A 25 41.29 -62.74 25.01
CA THR A 25 40.28 -63.78 25.26
C THR A 25 40.52 -64.59 26.54
N SER A 26 41.65 -64.37 27.22
CA SER A 26 42.04 -65.06 28.46
C SER A 26 42.09 -64.10 29.65
N LEU A 27 41.67 -64.57 30.83
CA LEU A 27 41.75 -63.84 32.10
C LEU A 27 42.94 -64.28 32.97
N ALA A 28 43.81 -65.15 32.45
CA ALA A 28 45.03 -65.55 33.14
C ALA A 28 46.04 -64.39 33.21
N ALA A 29 46.84 -64.32 34.27
CA ALA A 29 47.78 -63.22 34.51
C ALA A 29 48.80 -63.05 33.36
N GLU A 30 49.17 -64.15 32.70
CA GLU A 30 50.12 -64.12 31.57
C GLU A 30 49.56 -63.40 30.33
N ALA A 31 48.22 -63.33 30.19
CA ALA A 31 47.55 -62.73 29.04
C ALA A 31 47.70 -61.20 28.98
N PHE A 32 48.04 -60.57 30.10
CA PHE A 32 48.15 -59.11 30.25
C PHE A 32 49.58 -58.57 30.00
N GLY A 33 50.56 -59.43 29.72
CA GLY A 33 51.96 -59.05 29.46
C GLY A 33 52.67 -58.40 30.66
N ASP A 34 53.93 -57.98 30.46
CA ASP A 34 54.72 -57.25 31.45
C ASP A 34 54.22 -55.79 31.57
N LEU A 35 53.17 -55.58 32.37
CA LEU A 35 52.67 -54.26 32.74
C LEU A 35 53.70 -53.51 33.62
N LYS A 36 54.72 -52.93 33.00
CA LYS A 36 55.63 -52.02 33.69
C LYS A 36 54.92 -50.69 33.93
N GLN A 37 54.80 -50.30 35.21
CA GLN A 37 54.42 -48.93 35.57
C GLN A 37 55.42 -47.95 34.97
N THR A 38 55.05 -47.29 33.89
CA THR A 38 55.81 -46.13 33.40
C THR A 38 55.69 -45.03 34.46
N PRO A 39 56.80 -44.43 34.92
CA PRO A 39 56.72 -43.32 35.85
C PRO A 39 55.95 -42.17 35.20
N LEU A 40 54.90 -41.74 35.89
CA LEU A 40 53.97 -40.71 35.45
C LEU A 40 54.75 -39.39 35.25
N LYS A 41 55.05 -39.03 33.99
CA LYS A 41 55.56 -37.70 33.65
C LYS A 41 54.40 -36.71 33.67
N LEU A 42 54.15 -36.13 34.84
CA LEU A 42 53.27 -34.97 34.99
C LEU A 42 53.93 -33.75 34.34
N ALA A 43 53.59 -33.47 33.08
CA ALA A 43 53.88 -32.19 32.46
C ALA A 43 52.80 -31.19 32.92
N ALA A 44 53.14 -30.34 33.89
CA ALA A 44 52.27 -29.22 34.28
C ALA A 44 52.31 -28.15 33.18
N LEU A 45 51.40 -28.23 32.22
CA LEU A 45 51.09 -27.11 31.32
C LEU A 45 50.31 -26.06 32.13
N ALA A 46 51.01 -25.02 32.58
CA ALA A 46 50.37 -23.84 33.15
C ALA A 46 49.64 -23.07 32.04
N VAL A 47 48.42 -23.49 31.72
CA VAL A 47 47.50 -22.66 30.94
C VAL A 47 47.03 -21.56 31.87
N LYS A 48 47.23 -20.30 31.48
CA LYS A 48 46.74 -19.13 32.22
C LYS A 48 45.22 -19.25 32.33
N VAL A 49 44.72 -19.72 33.48
CA VAL A 49 43.30 -19.69 33.80
C VAL A 49 42.94 -18.23 34.00
N VAL A 50 42.52 -17.56 32.91
CA VAL A 50 41.81 -16.31 33.03
C VAL A 50 40.54 -16.66 33.78
N LYS A 51 40.48 -16.34 35.09
CA LYS A 51 39.23 -16.35 35.84
C LYS A 51 38.28 -15.43 35.09
N ARG A 52 37.40 -15.98 34.25
CA ARG A 52 36.16 -15.31 33.87
C ARG A 52 35.33 -15.28 35.13
N THR A 53 35.49 -14.22 35.91
CA THR A 53 34.51 -13.84 36.90
C THR A 53 33.27 -13.43 36.12
N THR A 54 32.33 -14.37 35.93
CA THR A 54 30.99 -14.02 35.47
C THR A 54 30.34 -13.26 36.63
N GLN A 55 30.40 -11.93 36.58
CA GLN A 55 29.51 -11.12 37.40
C GLN A 55 28.12 -11.26 36.77
N GLU A 56 27.25 -12.06 37.40
CA GLU A 56 25.82 -11.93 37.18
C GLU A 56 25.39 -10.57 37.74
N LYS A 57 25.50 -9.54 36.91
CA LYS A 57 24.80 -8.30 37.15
C LYS A 57 23.33 -8.60 36.89
N ARG A 58 22.58 -8.96 37.94
CA ARG A 58 21.12 -8.82 37.93
C ARG A 58 20.83 -7.34 37.80
N GLU A 59 20.78 -6.85 36.56
CA GLU A 59 20.06 -5.63 36.29
C GLU A 59 18.60 -5.97 36.56
N GLU A 60 18.04 -5.39 37.63
CA GLU A 60 16.59 -5.29 37.74
C GLU A 60 16.13 -4.53 36.50
N ILE A 61 15.69 -5.28 35.48
CA ILE A 61 14.95 -4.71 34.37
C ILE A 61 13.69 -4.17 35.02
N LYS A 62 13.69 -2.87 35.38
CA LYS A 62 12.46 -2.14 35.60
C LYS A 62 11.71 -2.28 34.29
N VAL A 63 10.75 -3.20 34.26
CA VAL A 63 9.78 -3.26 33.18
C VAL A 63 9.00 -1.96 33.33
N GLU A 64 9.44 -0.92 32.63
CA GLU A 64 8.66 0.29 32.44
C GLU A 64 7.32 -0.19 31.87
N VAL A 65 6.26 -0.06 32.66
CA VAL A 65 4.91 -0.36 32.19
C VAL A 65 4.59 0.72 31.16
N LYS A 66 4.96 0.45 29.90
CA LYS A 66 4.59 1.30 28.77
C LYS A 66 3.06 1.32 28.75
N GLU A 67 2.48 2.51 28.76
CA GLU A 67 1.04 2.63 28.62
C GLU A 67 0.58 1.90 27.35
N PRO A 68 -0.57 1.21 27.36
CA PRO A 68 -1.07 0.53 26.18
C PRO A 68 -1.16 1.49 24.98
N TRP A 69 -0.61 1.05 23.86
CA TRP A 69 -0.66 1.81 22.63
C TRP A 69 -2.11 2.06 22.20
N SER A 70 -2.37 3.27 21.69
CA SER A 70 -3.68 3.62 21.15
C SER A 70 -3.55 4.66 20.05
N LEU A 71 -4.46 4.60 19.08
CA LEU A 71 -4.51 5.51 17.94
C LEU A 71 -4.54 7.00 18.31
N PRO A 72 -5.31 7.46 19.32
CA PRO A 72 -5.31 8.87 19.74
C PRO A 72 -3.96 9.36 20.27
N LYS A 73 -3.12 8.45 20.79
CA LYS A 73 -1.77 8.77 21.27
C LYS A 73 -0.71 8.61 20.19
N SER A 74 -1.03 8.00 19.04
CA SER A 74 -0.10 7.69 17.95
C SER A 74 0.34 8.92 17.13
N ILE A 75 1.28 8.73 16.21
CA ILE A 75 1.63 9.71 15.17
C ILE A 75 0.44 10.00 14.23
N PHE A 76 -0.46 9.03 14.06
CA PHE A 76 -1.64 9.15 13.20
C PHE A 76 -2.75 10.01 13.81
N ARG A 77 -2.62 10.46 15.07
CA ARG A 77 -3.64 11.26 15.78
C ARG A 77 -4.11 12.49 15.01
N GLU A 78 -3.25 13.10 14.19
CA GLU A 78 -3.57 14.29 13.40
C GLU A 78 -4.65 14.01 12.35
N ARG A 79 -4.81 12.75 11.91
CA ARG A 79 -5.87 12.35 10.95
C ARG A 79 -7.26 12.79 11.42
N THR A 80 -7.54 12.66 12.71
CA THR A 80 -8.83 13.07 13.32
C THR A 80 -9.13 14.56 13.17
N LYS A 81 -8.12 15.41 13.00
CA LYS A 81 -8.28 16.86 12.85
C LYS A 81 -8.51 17.24 11.40
N VAL A 82 -7.77 16.61 10.49
CA VAL A 82 -7.69 17.01 9.08
C VAL A 82 -8.78 16.39 8.20
N CYS A 83 -9.24 15.17 8.49
CA CYS A 83 -10.25 14.51 7.67
C CYS A 83 -11.69 14.89 8.06
N ASP A 84 -12.62 14.70 7.13
CA ASP A 84 -14.05 14.97 7.34
C ASP A 84 -14.74 13.95 8.22
N SER A 85 -14.20 12.73 8.29
CA SER A 85 -14.68 11.66 9.17
C SER A 85 -14.40 11.95 10.65
N LYS A 86 -13.51 12.91 10.95
CA LYS A 86 -13.03 13.20 12.32
C LYS A 86 -12.55 11.95 13.07
N GLY A 87 -11.98 11.01 12.33
CA GLY A 87 -11.59 9.69 12.79
C GLY A 87 -10.37 9.17 12.07
N PHE A 88 -10.04 7.90 12.31
CA PHE A 88 -8.91 7.21 11.69
C PHE A 88 -9.28 6.46 10.40
N PHE A 89 -10.58 6.32 10.15
CA PHE A 89 -11.16 5.56 9.05
C PHE A 89 -12.20 6.40 8.33
N ASP A 90 -12.42 6.10 7.05
CA ASP A 90 -13.56 6.62 6.32
C ASP A 90 -14.85 6.10 6.95
N SER A 91 -15.76 7.01 7.27
CA SER A 91 -17.01 6.70 7.95
C SER A 91 -18.17 6.64 6.97
N GLN A 92 -19.17 5.80 7.25
CA GLN A 92 -20.39 5.72 6.44
C GLN A 92 -21.07 7.09 6.28
N LYS A 93 -21.02 7.93 7.32
CA LYS A 93 -21.55 9.30 7.28
C LYS A 93 -20.89 10.17 6.21
N VAL A 94 -19.58 10.01 6.01
CA VAL A 94 -18.86 10.74 4.96
C VAL A 94 -19.13 10.13 3.60
N GLU A 95 -19.13 8.80 3.47
CA GLU A 95 -19.51 8.11 2.23
C GLU A 95 -20.91 8.55 1.76
N ASP A 96 -21.90 8.61 2.66
CA ASP A 96 -23.24 9.08 2.34
C ASP A 96 -23.23 10.54 1.87
N ALA A 97 -22.47 11.42 2.52
CA ALA A 97 -22.36 12.81 2.12
C ALA A 97 -21.68 13.00 0.75
N VAL A 98 -20.65 12.19 0.45
CA VAL A 98 -20.02 12.16 -0.87
C VAL A 98 -21.04 11.74 -1.93
N PHE A 99 -21.81 10.69 -1.67
CA PHE A 99 -22.88 10.26 -2.57
C PHE A 99 -23.93 11.36 -2.80
N GLU A 100 -24.42 12.02 -1.74
CA GLU A 100 -25.43 13.07 -1.89
C GLU A 100 -24.89 14.26 -2.71
N ASN A 101 -23.59 14.59 -2.58
CA ASN A 101 -22.96 15.63 -3.40
C ASN A 101 -22.79 15.23 -4.86
N ASP A 102 -22.34 14.00 -5.14
CA ASP A 102 -22.28 13.48 -6.51
C ASP A 102 -23.68 13.48 -7.15
N TRP A 103 -24.70 13.05 -6.40
CA TRP A 103 -26.08 13.01 -6.86
C TRP A 103 -26.65 14.42 -7.11
N ALA A 104 -26.33 15.39 -6.25
CA ALA A 104 -26.73 16.79 -6.44
C ALA A 104 -26.10 17.39 -7.71
N ASN A 105 -24.81 17.17 -7.94
CA ASN A 105 -24.12 17.62 -9.15
C ASN A 105 -24.68 16.96 -10.41
N LEU A 106 -24.94 15.65 -10.35
CA LEU A 106 -25.56 14.90 -11.44
C LEU A 106 -26.96 15.41 -11.80
N THR A 107 -27.82 15.62 -10.79
CA THR A 107 -29.22 16.04 -11.00
C THR A 107 -29.36 17.53 -11.31
N ALA A 108 -28.34 18.34 -11.05
CA ALA A 108 -28.28 19.73 -11.52
C ALA A 108 -28.17 19.83 -13.05
N LYS A 109 -27.80 18.75 -13.75
CA LYS A 109 -27.67 18.73 -15.21
C LYS A 109 -29.02 18.50 -15.88
N GLU A 110 -29.57 19.55 -16.48
CA GLU A 110 -30.85 19.51 -17.19
C GLU A 110 -30.91 18.42 -18.29
N LYS A 111 -29.82 18.23 -19.03
CA LYS A 111 -29.73 17.18 -20.06
C LYS A 111 -29.78 15.75 -19.49
N PHE A 112 -29.34 15.57 -18.24
CA PHE A 112 -29.46 14.29 -17.55
C PHE A 112 -30.89 14.07 -17.08
N THR A 113 -31.46 15.00 -16.32
CA THR A 113 -32.82 14.88 -15.79
C THR A 113 -33.86 14.75 -16.90
N SER A 114 -33.73 15.53 -17.98
CA SER A 114 -34.58 15.41 -19.17
C SER A 114 -34.46 14.05 -19.85
N ALA A 115 -33.27 13.45 -19.87
CA ALA A 115 -33.09 12.10 -20.40
C ALA A 115 -33.80 11.07 -19.53
N MET A 116 -33.63 11.14 -18.21
CA MET A 116 -34.27 10.21 -17.26
C MET A 116 -35.81 10.36 -17.24
N ALA A 117 -36.33 11.57 -17.45
CA ALA A 117 -37.76 11.83 -17.61
C ALA A 117 -38.33 11.16 -18.87
N ARG A 118 -37.58 11.13 -19.98
CA ARG A 118 -37.99 10.40 -21.19
C ARG A 118 -38.00 8.89 -20.96
N GLU A 119 -36.99 8.35 -20.28
CA GLU A 119 -36.98 6.92 -19.96
C GLU A 119 -38.12 6.53 -19.00
N ALA A 120 -38.50 7.41 -18.06
CA ALA A 120 -39.68 7.20 -17.20
C ALA A 120 -40.98 7.03 -17.99
N LYS A 121 -41.15 7.76 -19.10
CA LYS A 121 -42.33 7.63 -19.98
C LYS A 121 -42.36 6.31 -20.76
N ASN A 122 -41.19 5.71 -20.96
CA ASN A 122 -41.01 4.44 -21.67
C ASN A 122 -40.98 3.22 -20.71
N SER A 123 -41.05 3.45 -19.40
CA SER A 123 -41.14 2.41 -18.36
C SER A 123 -42.40 1.56 -18.52
N ASP A 124 -42.28 0.25 -18.33
CA ASP A 124 -43.42 -0.67 -18.37
C ASP A 124 -44.38 -0.41 -17.18
N GLN A 125 -43.80 0.02 -16.05
CA GLN A 125 -44.54 0.41 -14.85
C GLN A 125 -45.16 1.80 -14.92
N LYS A 126 -44.97 2.55 -16.03
CA LYS A 126 -45.44 3.93 -16.22
C LYS A 126 -45.11 4.82 -15.01
N LEU A 127 -43.87 4.74 -14.55
CA LEU A 127 -43.41 5.47 -13.38
C LEU A 127 -43.52 6.98 -13.60
N THR A 128 -43.85 7.73 -12.55
CA THR A 128 -43.68 9.19 -12.58
C THR A 128 -42.20 9.55 -12.64
N GLU A 129 -41.88 10.75 -13.14
CA GLU A 129 -40.50 11.21 -13.26
C GLU A 129 -39.78 11.21 -11.89
N GLU A 130 -40.49 11.61 -10.83
CA GLU A 130 -39.98 11.62 -9.45
C GLU A 130 -39.72 10.21 -8.94
N LYS A 131 -40.64 9.27 -9.18
CA LYS A 131 -40.50 7.88 -8.72
C LYS A 131 -39.35 7.18 -9.46
N ASN A 132 -39.21 7.40 -10.76
CA ASN A 132 -38.08 6.87 -11.54
C ASN A 132 -36.75 7.39 -11.01
N LEU A 133 -36.62 8.71 -10.81
CA LEU A 133 -35.40 9.31 -10.25
C LEU A 133 -35.10 8.80 -8.84
N ALA A 134 -36.11 8.58 -7.99
CA ALA A 134 -35.91 8.02 -6.66
C ALA A 134 -35.37 6.58 -6.70
N LEU A 135 -35.88 5.74 -7.61
CA LEU A 135 -35.38 4.37 -7.79
C LEU A 135 -33.95 4.35 -8.34
N ILE A 136 -33.63 5.23 -9.29
CA ILE A 136 -32.26 5.39 -9.79
C ILE A 136 -31.34 5.85 -8.65
N LYS A 137 -31.76 6.82 -7.83
CA LYS A 137 -31.00 7.32 -6.69
C LYS A 137 -30.67 6.19 -5.70
N ASP A 138 -31.67 5.40 -5.32
CA ASP A 138 -31.50 4.30 -4.38
C ASP A 138 -30.55 3.21 -4.94
N MET A 139 -30.68 2.88 -6.22
CA MET A 139 -29.80 1.91 -6.87
C MET A 139 -28.35 2.39 -6.92
N ILE A 140 -28.11 3.65 -7.33
CA ILE A 140 -26.76 4.22 -7.36
C ILE A 140 -26.20 4.34 -5.95
N LYS A 141 -26.99 4.71 -4.93
CA LYS A 141 -26.54 4.75 -3.53
C LYS A 141 -26.02 3.40 -3.06
N LYS A 142 -26.76 2.32 -3.34
CA LYS A 142 -26.36 0.94 -3.00
C LYS A 142 -25.05 0.51 -3.66
N LYS A 143 -24.76 1.03 -4.86
CA LYS A 143 -23.57 0.67 -5.65
C LYS A 143 -22.50 1.78 -5.71
N HIS A 144 -22.66 2.86 -4.96
CA HIS A 144 -21.80 4.05 -5.06
C HIS A 144 -20.34 3.72 -4.74
N LYS A 145 -20.10 2.91 -3.71
CA LYS A 145 -18.75 2.44 -3.34
C LYS A 145 -18.05 1.68 -4.48
N LEU A 146 -18.78 0.84 -5.22
CA LEU A 146 -18.25 0.12 -6.38
C LEU A 146 -17.87 1.10 -7.50
N LEU A 147 -18.78 2.03 -7.82
CA LEU A 147 -18.55 3.04 -8.85
C LEU A 147 -17.35 3.94 -8.51
N ARG A 148 -17.20 4.35 -7.24
CA ARG A 148 -16.07 5.14 -6.75
C ARG A 148 -14.75 4.38 -6.87
N LYS A 149 -14.74 3.10 -6.51
CA LYS A 149 -13.58 2.19 -6.63
C LYS A 149 -13.13 2.06 -8.09
N ALA A 150 -14.07 1.78 -8.99
CA ALA A 150 -13.80 1.73 -10.42
C ALA A 150 -13.25 3.07 -10.93
N PHE A 151 -13.97 4.18 -10.67
CA PHE A 151 -13.55 5.52 -11.07
C PHE A 151 -12.12 5.83 -10.64
N MET A 152 -11.81 5.68 -9.35
CA MET A 152 -10.49 6.01 -8.79
C MET A 152 -9.37 5.18 -9.42
N PHE A 153 -9.59 3.89 -9.66
CA PHE A 153 -8.59 3.02 -10.28
C PHE A 153 -8.31 3.42 -11.73
N TYR A 154 -9.35 3.55 -12.56
CA TYR A 154 -9.16 3.85 -13.98
C TYR A 154 -8.74 5.30 -14.23
N ALA A 155 -9.13 6.25 -13.38
CA ALA A 155 -8.59 7.62 -13.41
C ALA A 155 -7.07 7.60 -13.15
N GLY A 156 -6.60 6.84 -12.16
CA GLY A 156 -5.17 6.67 -11.86
C GLY A 156 -4.34 6.02 -12.98
N MET A 157 -4.98 5.23 -13.85
CA MET A 157 -4.34 4.60 -15.02
C MET A 157 -4.05 5.58 -16.16
N GLY A 158 -4.79 6.70 -16.24
CA GLY A 158 -4.65 7.66 -17.33
C GLY A 158 -3.32 8.42 -17.27
N SER A 159 -2.81 8.88 -18.42
CA SER A 159 -1.59 9.70 -18.46
C SER A 159 -1.80 11.15 -17.99
N GLY A 160 -3.06 11.57 -17.79
CA GLY A 160 -3.45 12.91 -17.35
C GLY A 160 -3.59 13.04 -15.83
N ASP A 161 -4.48 13.93 -15.41
CA ASP A 161 -4.85 14.12 -14.00
C ASP A 161 -5.49 12.82 -13.45
N PRO A 162 -4.91 12.18 -12.40
CA PRO A 162 -5.41 10.92 -11.85
C PRO A 162 -6.71 11.06 -11.04
N PHE A 163 -7.28 12.27 -10.95
CA PHE A 163 -8.56 12.55 -10.30
C PHE A 163 -9.72 12.74 -11.30
N CYS A 164 -9.42 12.76 -12.61
CA CYS A 164 -10.41 12.83 -13.68
C CYS A 164 -10.26 11.61 -14.62
N LEU A 165 -11.37 11.09 -15.13
CA LEU A 165 -11.35 9.94 -16.03
C LEU A 165 -11.32 10.39 -17.49
N GLY A 166 -10.13 10.36 -18.11
CA GLY A 166 -9.97 10.66 -19.53
C GLY A 166 -10.54 9.56 -20.44
N LEU A 167 -10.81 9.89 -21.71
CA LEU A 167 -11.47 9.00 -22.67
C LEU A 167 -10.74 7.66 -22.87
N ASN A 168 -9.41 7.66 -22.91
CA ASN A 168 -8.62 6.42 -23.05
C ASN A 168 -8.77 5.49 -21.84
N SER A 169 -8.82 6.04 -20.62
CA SER A 169 -9.03 5.24 -19.41
C SER A 169 -10.48 4.74 -19.29
N TYR A 170 -11.44 5.57 -19.69
CA TYR A 170 -12.85 5.17 -19.79
C TYR A 170 -13.02 4.03 -20.79
N THR A 171 -12.37 4.15 -21.96
CA THR A 171 -12.24 3.09 -22.97
C THR A 171 -11.69 1.79 -22.38
N SER A 172 -10.58 1.92 -21.66
CA SER A 172 -9.98 0.95 -20.74
C SER A 172 -11.00 0.11 -20.00
N PHE A 173 -11.70 0.84 -19.13
CA PHE A 173 -12.69 0.32 -18.21
C PHE A 173 -13.84 -0.41 -18.92
N LEU A 174 -14.37 0.16 -20.01
CA LEU A 174 -15.49 -0.44 -20.73
C LEU A 174 -15.11 -1.76 -21.40
N GLU A 175 -13.92 -1.83 -21.99
CA GLU A 175 -13.42 -3.06 -22.62
C GLU A 175 -13.15 -4.15 -21.59
N GLU A 176 -12.46 -3.81 -20.49
CA GLU A 176 -12.22 -4.76 -19.40
C GLU A 176 -13.54 -5.23 -18.76
N SER A 177 -14.57 -4.38 -18.72
CA SER A 177 -15.90 -4.74 -18.21
C SER A 177 -16.80 -5.45 -19.23
N ASN A 178 -16.36 -5.67 -20.47
CA ASN A 178 -17.17 -6.25 -21.55
C ASN A 178 -18.49 -5.49 -21.80
N ILE A 179 -18.45 -4.15 -21.72
CA ILE A 179 -19.65 -3.30 -21.91
C ILE A 179 -19.97 -3.09 -23.40
N PRO A 180 -19.02 -2.70 -24.27
CA PRO A 180 -19.33 -2.48 -25.68
C PRO A 180 -19.77 -3.77 -26.35
N ASP A 181 -20.83 -3.69 -27.14
CA ASP A 181 -21.40 -4.80 -27.91
C ASP A 181 -21.46 -4.42 -29.39
N ARG A 182 -20.81 -5.22 -30.23
CA ARG A 182 -20.68 -4.96 -31.68
C ARG A 182 -22.02 -5.09 -32.41
N ASP A 183 -22.89 -5.98 -31.91
CA ASP A 183 -24.19 -6.27 -32.52
C ASP A 183 -25.31 -5.39 -31.94
N SER A 184 -25.03 -4.71 -30.83
CA SER A 184 -25.96 -3.74 -30.25
C SER A 184 -26.21 -2.56 -31.19
N LYS A 185 -27.45 -2.09 -31.25
CA LYS A 185 -27.82 -0.87 -32.00
C LYS A 185 -27.45 0.43 -31.27
N GLN A 186 -27.17 0.36 -29.97
CA GLN A 186 -27.06 1.54 -29.11
C GLN A 186 -25.87 1.48 -28.13
N CYS A 187 -25.14 0.37 -28.07
CA CYS A 187 -24.02 0.17 -27.15
C CYS A 187 -22.76 -0.31 -27.89
N LYS A 188 -22.54 0.16 -29.12
CA LYS A 188 -21.27 -0.06 -29.81
C LYS A 188 -20.18 0.79 -29.18
N ARG A 189 -18.92 0.51 -29.55
CA ARG A 189 -17.75 1.31 -29.16
C ARG A 189 -17.96 2.81 -29.38
N SER A 190 -18.43 3.19 -30.57
CA SER A 190 -18.72 4.59 -30.93
C SER A 190 -19.85 5.22 -30.10
N ASP A 191 -20.86 4.42 -29.73
CA ASP A 191 -21.97 4.89 -28.90
C ASP A 191 -21.47 5.15 -27.48
N CYS A 192 -20.60 4.29 -26.95
CA CYS A 192 -19.97 4.46 -25.64
C CYS A 192 -19.12 5.73 -25.57
N ASP A 193 -18.34 6.03 -26.62
CA ASP A 193 -17.55 7.26 -26.71
C ASP A 193 -18.46 8.50 -26.82
N THR A 194 -19.59 8.38 -27.54
CA THR A 194 -20.60 9.44 -27.59
C THR A 194 -21.21 9.71 -26.21
N LEU A 195 -21.48 8.66 -25.44
CA LEU A 195 -22.01 8.79 -24.08
C LEU A 195 -21.01 9.44 -23.12
N TYR A 196 -19.70 9.21 -23.29
CA TYR A 196 -18.66 9.95 -22.58
C TYR A 196 -18.76 11.45 -22.86
N ILE A 197 -18.85 11.84 -24.13
CA ILE A 197 -18.94 13.26 -24.54
C ILE A 197 -20.22 13.90 -23.98
N VAL A 198 -21.35 13.18 -24.04
CA VAL A 198 -22.62 13.64 -23.49
C VAL A 198 -22.52 13.84 -21.97
N ALA A 199 -21.86 12.92 -21.27
CA ALA A 199 -21.68 13.00 -19.82
C ALA A 199 -20.68 14.08 -19.39
N ASN A 200 -19.66 14.41 -20.17
CA ASN A 200 -18.72 15.50 -19.85
C ASN A 200 -19.25 16.89 -20.28
N PHE A 201 -20.33 16.94 -21.06
CA PHE A 201 -20.87 18.20 -21.54
C PHE A 201 -21.31 19.12 -20.39
N SER A 202 -20.69 20.30 -20.35
CA SER A 202 -21.04 21.42 -19.47
C SER A 202 -21.53 22.62 -20.31
N THR A 203 -22.51 23.38 -19.81
CA THR A 203 -22.92 24.63 -20.46
C THR A 203 -21.87 25.71 -20.23
N LYS A 204 -21.76 26.69 -21.14
CA LYS A 204 -20.78 27.79 -21.02
C LYS A 204 -20.97 28.64 -19.75
N ASP A 205 -22.18 28.64 -19.21
CA ASP A 205 -22.55 29.39 -18.01
C ASP A 205 -22.41 28.56 -16.72
N ALA A 206 -22.04 27.27 -16.83
CA ALA A 206 -21.78 26.45 -15.66
C ALA A 206 -20.52 26.99 -14.95
N PRO A 207 -20.55 27.16 -13.62
CA PRO A 207 -19.38 27.58 -12.89
C PRO A 207 -18.26 26.57 -13.10
N GLN A 208 -17.18 27.00 -13.76
CA GLN A 208 -15.98 26.17 -13.88
C GLN A 208 -15.43 25.93 -12.48
N SER A 209 -15.27 24.65 -12.13
CA SER A 209 -14.64 24.22 -10.89
C SER A 209 -13.28 23.63 -11.23
N GLU A 210 -12.26 23.90 -10.41
CA GLU A 210 -10.89 23.39 -10.62
C GLU A 210 -10.86 21.86 -10.75
N GLY A 211 -11.85 21.15 -10.19
CA GLY A 211 -11.98 19.69 -10.24
C GLY A 211 -12.86 19.12 -11.34
N ASN A 212 -13.42 19.93 -12.24
CA ASN A 212 -14.14 19.44 -13.43
C ASN A 212 -13.42 19.85 -14.71
N SER A 213 -12.79 18.89 -15.39
CA SER A 213 -12.06 19.16 -16.63
C SER A 213 -13.00 19.12 -17.84
N ASP A 214 -12.82 20.05 -18.77
CA ASP A 214 -13.57 20.09 -20.04
C ASP A 214 -13.28 18.89 -20.97
N ASN A 215 -12.29 18.05 -20.64
CA ASN A 215 -11.88 16.91 -21.47
C ASN A 215 -11.87 15.57 -20.71
N ALA A 216 -12.22 15.56 -19.43
CA ALA A 216 -12.15 14.37 -18.58
C ALA A 216 -13.29 14.35 -17.55
N LEU A 217 -13.89 13.18 -17.36
CA LEU A 217 -15.06 13.03 -16.49
C LEU A 217 -14.66 13.21 -15.01
N ALA A 218 -15.37 14.08 -14.30
CA ALA A 218 -15.42 14.03 -12.85
C ALA A 218 -16.25 12.80 -12.39
N ARG A 219 -16.18 12.44 -11.09
CA ARG A 219 -16.86 11.22 -10.58
C ARG A 219 -18.36 11.21 -10.84
N PHE A 220 -19.06 12.34 -10.63
CA PHE A 220 -20.49 12.42 -10.89
C PHE A 220 -20.84 12.29 -12.38
N GLU A 221 -19.95 12.74 -13.27
CA GLU A 221 -20.10 12.57 -14.73
C GLU A 221 -19.83 11.13 -15.16
N PHE A 222 -18.89 10.44 -14.51
CA PHE A 222 -18.72 9.01 -14.69
C PHE A 222 -19.97 8.23 -14.24
N ILE A 223 -20.59 8.60 -13.12
CA ILE A 223 -21.86 8.02 -12.67
C ILE A 223 -22.96 8.28 -13.72
N GLU A 224 -23.02 9.49 -14.29
CA GLU A 224 -23.93 9.80 -15.40
C GLU A 224 -23.71 8.85 -16.59
N ALA A 225 -22.46 8.72 -17.03
CA ALA A 225 -22.08 7.87 -18.15
C ALA A 225 -22.50 6.41 -17.90
N MET A 226 -22.31 5.91 -16.68
CA MET A 226 -22.72 4.56 -16.28
C MET A 226 -24.24 4.35 -16.35
N ILE A 227 -25.03 5.33 -15.89
CA ILE A 227 -26.50 5.25 -16.00
C ILE A 227 -26.94 5.23 -17.47
N ARG A 228 -26.33 6.08 -18.30
CA ARG A 228 -26.64 6.13 -19.74
C ARG A 228 -26.22 4.85 -20.46
N LEU A 229 -25.06 4.29 -20.12
CA LEU A 229 -24.59 3.00 -20.64
C LEU A 229 -25.52 1.86 -20.25
N ALA A 230 -26.03 1.86 -19.01
CA ALA A 230 -27.01 0.88 -18.56
C ALA A 230 -28.25 0.88 -19.46
N VAL A 231 -28.83 2.06 -19.70
CA VAL A 231 -29.98 2.23 -20.59
C VAL A 231 -29.65 1.82 -22.03
N ALA A 232 -28.46 2.16 -22.52
CA ALA A 232 -28.04 1.81 -23.88
C ALA A 232 -27.81 0.30 -24.08
N LYS A 233 -27.30 -0.40 -23.06
CA LYS A 233 -26.96 -1.83 -23.13
C LYS A 233 -28.15 -2.74 -22.81
N TYR A 234 -28.91 -2.41 -21.77
CA TYR A 234 -29.97 -3.27 -21.23
C TYR A 234 -31.37 -2.63 -21.28
N GLY A 235 -31.45 -1.31 -21.45
CA GLY A 235 -32.70 -0.57 -21.52
C GLY A 235 -33.43 -0.69 -22.86
N LYS A 236 -34.51 0.08 -23.02
CA LYS A 236 -35.23 0.30 -24.30
C LYS A 236 -35.64 -0.99 -25.01
N GLY A 237 -36.19 -1.92 -24.23
CA GLY A 237 -36.70 -3.20 -24.72
C GLY A 237 -35.63 -4.24 -25.07
N VAL A 238 -34.36 -3.99 -24.75
CA VAL A 238 -33.30 -5.01 -24.91
C VAL A 238 -33.45 -6.09 -23.84
N ALA A 239 -33.46 -5.70 -22.57
CA ALA A 239 -33.69 -6.62 -21.45
C ALA A 239 -34.70 -6.09 -20.43
N THR A 240 -34.76 -4.76 -20.25
CA THR A 240 -35.71 -4.09 -19.36
C THR A 240 -36.05 -2.70 -19.89
N ASN A 241 -37.19 -2.15 -19.47
CA ASN A 241 -37.54 -0.74 -19.68
C ASN A 241 -37.35 0.10 -18.41
N GLU A 242 -36.99 -0.53 -17.29
CA GLU A 242 -36.75 0.16 -16.02
C GLU A 242 -35.27 0.52 -15.87
N VAL A 243 -34.98 1.82 -15.70
CA VAL A 243 -33.60 2.31 -15.63
C VAL A 243 -32.85 1.73 -14.42
N SER A 244 -33.52 1.60 -13.26
CA SER A 244 -32.92 1.00 -12.06
C SER A 244 -32.47 -0.43 -12.28
N ASP A 245 -33.25 -1.21 -13.05
CA ASP A 245 -32.94 -2.61 -13.33
C ASP A 245 -31.79 -2.70 -14.33
N ALA A 246 -31.79 -1.85 -15.36
CA ALA A 246 -30.68 -1.76 -16.29
C ALA A 246 -29.35 -1.43 -15.58
N ILE A 247 -29.37 -0.51 -14.60
CA ILE A 247 -28.20 -0.17 -13.77
C ILE A 247 -27.76 -1.39 -12.97
N GLN A 248 -28.69 -2.10 -12.32
CA GLN A 248 -28.36 -3.32 -11.59
C GLN A 248 -27.73 -4.37 -12.51
N MET A 249 -28.25 -4.54 -13.73
CA MET A 249 -27.72 -5.48 -14.72
C MET A 249 -26.29 -5.11 -15.15
N ILE A 250 -26.03 -3.88 -15.59
CA ILE A 250 -24.67 -3.51 -16.03
C ILE A 250 -23.66 -3.62 -14.89
N LEU A 251 -24.05 -3.28 -13.65
CA LEU A 251 -23.12 -3.37 -12.53
C LEU A 251 -22.84 -4.82 -12.13
N SER A 252 -23.87 -5.67 -12.02
CA SER A 252 -23.71 -7.07 -11.59
C SER A 252 -23.20 -8.02 -12.66
N GLN A 253 -23.48 -7.75 -13.95
CA GLN A 253 -23.09 -8.63 -15.06
C GLN A 253 -21.80 -8.19 -15.75
N ASN A 254 -21.50 -6.89 -15.75
CA ASN A 254 -20.32 -6.35 -16.44
C ASN A 254 -19.26 -5.85 -15.46
N VAL A 255 -19.61 -4.98 -14.52
CA VAL A 255 -18.58 -4.28 -13.71
C VAL A 255 -18.05 -5.16 -12.58
N GLU A 256 -18.90 -5.65 -11.68
CA GLU A 256 -18.49 -6.47 -10.51
C GLU A 256 -17.64 -7.69 -10.85
N PRO A 257 -18.00 -8.54 -11.84
CA PRO A 257 -17.24 -9.74 -12.13
C PRO A 257 -15.90 -9.47 -12.83
N ASN A 258 -15.75 -8.31 -13.49
CA ASN A 258 -14.57 -7.99 -14.29
C ASN A 258 -13.68 -6.89 -13.66
N LEU A 259 -14.09 -6.30 -12.54
CA LEU A 259 -13.29 -5.28 -11.87
C LEU A 259 -11.99 -5.89 -11.32
N LYS A 260 -10.84 -5.32 -11.69
CA LYS A 260 -9.53 -5.75 -11.19
C LYS A 260 -9.50 -5.80 -9.66
N LEU A 261 -8.83 -6.81 -9.11
CA LEU A 261 -8.73 -7.01 -7.65
C LEU A 261 -8.16 -5.78 -6.94
N VAL A 262 -7.11 -5.16 -7.50
CA VAL A 262 -6.51 -3.92 -6.98
C VAL A 262 -7.54 -2.80 -6.90
N ALA A 263 -8.38 -2.65 -7.93
CA ALA A 263 -9.44 -1.63 -7.96
C ALA A 263 -10.50 -1.84 -6.86
N ASN A 264 -10.67 -3.09 -6.39
CA ASN A 264 -11.67 -3.43 -5.39
C ASN A 264 -11.13 -3.41 -3.94
N LEU A 265 -9.88 -3.04 -3.70
CA LEU A 265 -9.35 -2.93 -2.33
C LEU A 265 -10.06 -1.82 -1.55
N ASP A 266 -10.26 -2.03 -0.25
CA ASP A 266 -10.74 -0.99 0.67
C ASP A 266 -9.56 -0.30 1.37
N PRO A 267 -9.39 1.02 1.22
CA PRO A 267 -8.38 1.77 1.96
C PRO A 267 -8.41 1.54 3.48
N ASN A 268 -9.60 1.37 4.07
CA ASN A 268 -9.75 1.15 5.51
C ASN A 268 -9.20 -0.21 5.97
N ASP A 269 -9.25 -1.26 5.13
CA ASP A 269 -8.71 -2.58 5.47
C ASP A 269 -7.20 -2.49 5.66
N PHE A 270 -6.49 -1.81 4.75
CA PHE A 270 -5.06 -1.56 4.91
C PHE A 270 -4.75 -0.77 6.20
N ARG A 271 -5.54 0.27 6.49
CA ARG A 271 -5.35 1.07 7.70
C ARG A 271 -5.49 0.22 8.96
N LYS A 272 -6.55 -0.59 9.02
CA LYS A 272 -6.91 -1.42 10.16
C LYS A 272 -5.95 -2.60 10.36
N ASP A 273 -5.65 -3.31 9.28
CA ASP A 273 -5.00 -4.63 9.35
C ASP A 273 -3.49 -4.56 9.14
N ARG A 274 -2.97 -3.43 8.62
CA ARG A 274 -1.54 -3.25 8.30
C ARG A 274 -0.93 -2.03 8.98
N LEU A 275 -1.48 -0.84 8.76
CA LEU A 275 -0.84 0.43 9.11
C LEU A 275 -0.90 0.75 10.61
N TYR A 276 -2.09 0.63 11.22
CA TYR A 276 -2.36 1.08 12.57
C TYR A 276 -1.90 0.06 13.60
N THR A 277 -0.59 -0.04 13.74
CA THR A 277 0.11 -0.90 14.69
C THR A 277 1.09 -0.08 15.52
N GLU A 278 1.42 -0.57 16.72
CA GLU A 278 2.38 0.09 17.61
C GLU A 278 3.77 0.19 16.96
N GLU A 279 4.18 -0.86 16.24
CA GLU A 279 5.48 -0.93 15.60
C GLU A 279 5.63 0.06 14.46
N CYS A 280 4.57 0.30 13.68
CA CYS A 280 4.58 1.34 12.65
C CYS A 280 4.63 2.74 13.28
N ASP A 281 3.88 2.98 14.35
CA ASP A 281 3.91 4.25 15.08
C ASP A 281 5.31 4.55 15.66
N ASP A 282 5.90 3.58 16.37
CA ASP A 282 7.25 3.70 16.95
C ASP A 282 8.30 3.96 15.86
N LEU A 283 8.24 3.23 14.73
CA LEU A 283 9.12 3.45 13.58
C LEU A 283 8.98 4.88 13.04
N PHE A 284 7.75 5.33 12.76
CA PHE A 284 7.55 6.66 12.20
C PHE A 284 7.95 7.78 13.16
N ARG A 285 7.73 7.64 14.46
CA ARG A 285 8.20 8.61 15.46
C ARG A 285 9.72 8.70 15.50
N LYS A 286 10.40 7.54 15.46
CA LYS A 286 11.87 7.48 15.41
C LYS A 286 12.42 8.25 14.19
N HIS A 287 11.73 8.17 13.05
CA HIS A 287 12.14 8.79 11.79
C HIS A 287 11.42 10.11 11.48
N GLU A 288 10.63 10.67 12.40
CA GLU A 288 9.67 11.75 12.10
C GLU A 288 10.36 13.00 11.51
N LYS A 289 11.52 13.38 12.07
CA LYS A 289 12.25 14.58 11.62
C LYS A 289 12.67 14.50 10.15
N VAL A 290 13.26 13.37 9.74
CA VAL A 290 13.70 13.17 8.35
C VAL A 290 12.50 12.97 7.42
N LEU A 291 11.45 12.28 7.88
CA LEU A 291 10.21 12.09 7.11
C LEU A 291 9.51 13.42 6.82
N ARG A 292 9.46 14.34 7.80
CA ARG A 292 8.92 15.69 7.59
C ARG A 292 9.77 16.50 6.60
N ALA A 293 11.09 16.36 6.66
CA ALA A 293 12.00 17.00 5.70
C ALA A 293 11.80 16.45 4.28
N LEU A 294 11.65 15.12 4.13
CA LEU A 294 11.32 14.46 2.86
C LEU A 294 9.99 14.95 2.29
N TYR A 295 8.93 14.90 3.11
CA TYR A 295 7.62 15.40 2.73
C TYR A 295 7.70 16.85 2.26
N SER A 296 8.45 17.70 2.97
CA SER A 296 8.61 19.11 2.59
C SER A 296 9.34 19.29 1.27
N ARG A 297 10.42 18.52 1.04
CA ARG A 297 11.22 18.56 -0.19
C ARG A 297 10.37 18.32 -1.44
N TYR A 298 9.47 17.35 -1.37
CA TYR A 298 8.70 16.96 -2.56
C TYR A 298 7.45 17.80 -2.80
N ARG A 299 7.07 18.71 -1.90
CA ARG A 299 6.05 19.73 -2.19
C ARG A 299 6.63 20.72 -3.20
N GLN A 300 6.31 20.55 -4.48
CA GLN A 300 6.87 21.40 -5.54
C GLN A 300 6.20 22.77 -5.58
N VAL A 301 6.92 23.77 -6.08
CA VAL A 301 6.33 25.07 -6.44
C VAL A 301 5.46 24.85 -7.69
N PRO A 302 4.24 25.42 -7.78
CA PRO A 302 3.40 25.26 -8.96
C PRO A 302 4.11 25.76 -10.22
N LYS A 303 3.96 25.04 -11.34
CA LYS A 303 4.58 25.43 -12.64
C LYS A 303 4.16 26.83 -13.11
N SER A 304 2.97 27.28 -12.72
CA SER A 304 2.44 28.63 -12.99
C SER A 304 3.12 29.74 -12.18
N GLY A 305 4.05 29.40 -11.28
CA GLY A 305 4.50 30.28 -10.21
C GLY A 305 3.49 30.36 -9.06
N GLY A 306 3.92 30.89 -7.93
CA GLY A 306 3.11 31.06 -6.72
C GLY A 306 3.75 30.48 -5.47
N VAL A 307 2.98 30.50 -4.37
CA VAL A 307 3.42 29.93 -3.09
C VAL A 307 3.36 28.41 -3.15
N ARG A 308 4.36 27.75 -2.57
CA ARG A 308 4.39 26.30 -2.48
C ARG A 308 3.20 25.76 -1.68
N PRO A 309 2.51 24.71 -2.15
CA PRO A 309 1.41 24.10 -1.42
C PRO A 309 1.86 23.55 -0.06
N LYS A 310 0.96 23.59 0.93
CA LYS A 310 1.21 22.98 2.25
C LYS A 310 1.11 21.45 2.22
N MET A 311 0.55 20.89 1.17
CA MET A 311 0.30 19.45 1.01
C MET A 311 1.05 18.91 -0.21
N LEU A 312 1.39 17.63 -0.18
CA LEU A 312 2.10 16.98 -1.28
C LEU A 312 1.12 16.65 -2.41
N ASP A 313 1.43 17.06 -3.63
CA ASP A 313 0.65 16.71 -4.82
C ASP A 313 1.18 15.44 -5.49
N ILE A 314 0.46 14.93 -6.50
CA ILE A 314 0.89 13.74 -7.23
C ILE A 314 2.20 13.97 -7.99
N GLY A 315 2.43 15.20 -8.49
CA GLY A 315 3.66 15.52 -9.22
C GLY A 315 4.90 15.41 -8.33
N GLY A 316 4.84 15.94 -7.11
CA GLY A 316 5.88 15.77 -6.12
C GLY A 316 6.11 14.31 -5.72
N TRP A 317 5.03 13.54 -5.60
CA TRP A 317 5.10 12.10 -5.32
C TRP A 317 5.75 11.30 -6.47
N GLU A 318 5.43 11.63 -7.72
CA GLU A 318 6.03 11.05 -8.92
C GLU A 318 7.54 11.34 -8.99
N ILE A 319 7.94 12.59 -8.74
CA ILE A 319 9.37 12.97 -8.67
C ILE A 319 10.09 12.18 -7.58
N MET A 320 9.46 11.98 -6.42
CA MET A 320 10.06 11.16 -5.36
C MET A 320 10.25 9.71 -5.81
N ALA A 321 9.27 9.11 -6.47
CA ALA A 321 9.38 7.73 -6.94
C ALA A 321 10.49 7.58 -8.01
N ASP A 322 10.66 8.58 -8.86
CA ASP A 322 11.72 8.66 -9.87
C ASP A 322 13.11 8.83 -9.23
N ASP A 323 13.28 9.76 -8.28
CA ASP A 323 14.52 9.97 -7.50
C ASP A 323 14.99 8.66 -6.81
N LEU A 324 14.06 7.79 -6.42
CA LEU A 324 14.34 6.51 -5.77
C LEU A 324 14.59 5.36 -6.75
N ASN A 325 14.28 5.55 -8.04
CA ASN A 325 14.35 4.53 -9.10
C ASN A 325 13.59 3.23 -8.71
N LEU A 326 12.38 3.39 -8.17
CA LEU A 326 11.57 2.25 -7.69
C LEU A 326 10.64 1.66 -8.75
N ILE A 327 10.43 2.38 -9.86
CA ILE A 327 9.58 1.91 -10.95
C ILE A 327 10.29 0.78 -11.68
N SER A 328 9.59 -0.35 -11.77
CA SER A 328 10.09 -1.58 -12.41
C SER A 328 8.92 -2.37 -12.99
N ASP A 329 9.20 -3.49 -13.64
CA ASP A 329 8.16 -4.44 -14.08
C ASP A 329 7.33 -5.00 -12.91
N GLU A 330 7.85 -4.94 -11.67
CA GLU A 330 7.16 -5.42 -10.46
C GLU A 330 6.35 -4.34 -9.73
N PHE A 331 6.72 -3.08 -9.95
CA PHE A 331 6.09 -1.93 -9.30
C PHE A 331 5.97 -0.83 -10.33
N THR A 332 4.81 -0.80 -10.96
CA THR A 332 4.53 0.05 -12.10
C THR A 332 4.22 1.48 -11.67
N LEU A 333 4.19 2.40 -12.63
CA LEU A 333 3.71 3.76 -12.39
C LEU A 333 2.26 3.76 -11.85
N LEU A 334 1.44 2.81 -12.30
CA LEU A 334 0.07 2.64 -11.78
C LEU A 334 0.10 2.25 -10.30
N ASP A 335 0.92 1.28 -9.90
CA ASP A 335 1.01 0.85 -8.49
C ASP A 335 1.42 2.01 -7.58
N MET A 336 2.39 2.80 -8.04
CA MET A 336 2.85 4.02 -7.36
C MET A 336 1.72 5.05 -7.21
N ARG A 337 0.93 5.27 -8.26
CA ARG A 337 -0.24 6.18 -8.21
C ARG A 337 -1.34 5.63 -7.31
N ILE A 338 -1.62 4.33 -7.34
CA ILE A 338 -2.61 3.70 -6.46
C ILE A 338 -2.20 3.85 -4.99
N CYS A 339 -0.91 3.73 -4.66
CA CYS A 339 -0.42 4.00 -3.31
C CYS A 339 -0.77 5.43 -2.85
N TYR A 340 -0.62 6.42 -3.73
CA TYR A 340 -1.04 7.80 -3.46
C TYR A 340 -2.56 7.92 -3.30
N LEU A 341 -3.31 7.44 -4.29
CA LEU A 341 -4.76 7.60 -4.37
C LEU A 341 -5.46 6.98 -3.15
N TYR A 342 -5.04 5.79 -2.74
CA TYR A 342 -5.68 5.00 -1.68
C TYR A 342 -5.26 5.44 -0.28
N SER A 343 -4.23 6.27 -0.17
CA SER A 343 -3.79 6.79 1.13
C SER A 343 -4.67 7.92 1.66
N ARG A 344 -5.43 8.55 0.76
CA ARG A 344 -6.31 9.68 1.08
C ARG A 344 -7.58 9.21 1.78
N MET A 345 -8.09 10.09 2.63
CA MET A 345 -9.43 9.97 3.22
C MET A 345 -10.45 10.58 2.26
N LEU A 346 -11.71 10.19 2.42
CA LEU A 346 -12.82 10.82 1.74
C LEU A 346 -13.06 12.24 2.26
N PHE A 347 -13.33 13.14 1.31
CA PHE A 347 -13.78 14.49 1.56
C PHE A 347 -15.20 14.62 1.02
N LYS A 348 -16.09 15.24 1.80
CA LYS A 348 -17.51 15.30 1.47
C LYS A 348 -17.73 16.00 0.14
N ASP A 349 -17.09 17.15 -0.06
CA ASP A 349 -17.26 17.99 -1.24
C ASP A 349 -15.92 18.14 -1.97
N GLU A 350 -15.66 17.20 -2.88
CA GLU A 350 -14.41 17.14 -3.63
C GLU A 350 -14.24 18.29 -4.64
N MET A 351 -15.34 18.91 -5.07
CA MET A 351 -15.29 20.00 -6.04
C MET A 351 -14.94 21.31 -5.35
N LYS A 352 -15.54 21.57 -4.18
CA LYS A 352 -15.27 22.78 -3.39
C LYS A 352 -13.93 22.72 -2.67
N ASP A 353 -13.59 21.58 -2.08
CA ASP A 353 -12.33 21.35 -1.36
C ASP A 353 -11.33 20.59 -2.24
N TYR A 354 -11.28 20.90 -3.54
CA TYR A 354 -10.48 20.16 -4.54
C TYR A 354 -9.01 20.01 -4.14
N LYS A 355 -8.36 21.10 -3.69
CA LYS A 355 -6.97 21.05 -3.23
C LYS A 355 -6.77 20.12 -2.02
N LYS A 356 -7.73 20.02 -1.09
CA LYS A 356 -7.62 19.05 0.02
C LYS A 356 -7.81 17.62 -0.48
N THR A 357 -8.71 17.45 -1.45
CA THR A 357 -9.00 16.16 -2.04
C THR A 357 -7.79 15.63 -2.78
N ILE A 358 -7.13 16.41 -3.64
CA ILE A 358 -6.10 15.91 -4.55
C ILE A 358 -4.69 15.82 -3.95
N HIS A 359 -4.46 16.36 -2.75
CA HIS A 359 -3.14 16.35 -2.10
C HIS A 359 -3.09 15.38 -0.91
N LEU A 360 -1.88 14.95 -0.54
CA LEU A 360 -1.61 14.20 0.68
C LEU A 360 -1.25 15.15 1.82
N THR A 361 -1.87 14.96 2.99
CA THR A 361 -1.33 15.47 4.24
C THR A 361 -0.06 14.69 4.62
N PHE A 362 0.66 15.14 5.65
CA PHE A 362 1.80 14.38 6.17
C PHE A 362 1.42 12.96 6.59
N ILE A 363 0.23 12.78 7.18
CA ILE A 363 -0.23 11.45 7.61
C ILE A 363 -0.59 10.57 6.41
N ASP A 364 -1.20 11.14 5.36
CA ASP A 364 -1.48 10.41 4.12
C ASP A 364 -0.18 10.04 3.39
N PHE A 365 0.86 10.88 3.47
CA PHE A 365 2.19 10.57 2.95
C PHE A 365 2.83 9.36 3.65
N LEU A 366 2.72 9.26 4.99
CA LEU A 366 3.20 8.07 5.71
C LEU A 366 2.45 6.80 5.30
N GLU A 367 1.13 6.91 5.09
CA GLU A 367 0.33 5.80 4.56
C GLU A 367 0.75 5.43 3.13
N ALA A 368 1.03 6.41 2.27
CA ALA A 368 1.45 6.17 0.89
C ALA A 368 2.82 5.48 0.82
N LEU A 369 3.77 5.91 1.66
CA LEU A 369 5.07 5.21 1.83
C LEU A 369 4.86 3.77 2.32
N SER A 370 3.92 3.58 3.25
CA SER A 370 3.60 2.25 3.77
C SER A 370 3.04 1.34 2.69
N ARG A 371 2.09 1.83 1.89
CA ARG A 371 1.50 1.06 0.77
C ARG A 371 2.55 0.72 -0.27
N MET A 372 3.44 1.66 -0.60
CA MET A 372 4.56 1.44 -1.51
C MET A 372 5.49 0.35 -0.97
N ALA A 373 5.90 0.45 0.30
CA ALA A 373 6.71 -0.57 0.95
C ALA A 373 6.01 -1.93 0.99
N ASP A 374 4.69 -1.97 1.15
CA ASP A 374 3.91 -3.20 1.21
C ASP A 374 3.71 -3.87 -0.16
N ALA A 375 3.71 -3.09 -1.24
CA ALA A 375 3.66 -3.57 -2.61
C ALA A 375 5.02 -4.13 -3.07
N LEU A 376 6.12 -3.46 -2.69
CA LEU A 376 7.48 -3.82 -3.11
C LEU A 376 7.96 -5.17 -2.54
N SER A 377 8.77 -5.87 -3.34
CA SER A 377 9.30 -7.20 -3.01
C SER A 377 10.63 -7.15 -2.21
N PHE A 378 10.76 -6.27 -1.20
CA PHE A 378 12.01 -6.09 -0.44
C PHE A 378 12.49 -7.34 0.32
N PRO A 379 13.58 -8.04 -0.05
CA PRO A 379 14.08 -9.23 0.64
C PRO A 379 14.18 -9.07 2.15
N SER A 380 14.09 -10.17 2.91
CA SER A 380 14.41 -10.08 4.34
C SER A 380 15.91 -9.89 4.51
N MET A 381 16.35 -9.37 5.65
CA MET A 381 17.78 -9.29 5.94
C MET A 381 18.44 -10.66 5.92
N GLU A 382 17.72 -11.71 6.32
CA GLU A 382 18.19 -13.09 6.24
C GLU A 382 18.42 -13.53 4.78
N ASP A 383 17.47 -13.23 3.89
CA ASP A 383 17.60 -13.54 2.46
C ASP A 383 18.80 -12.80 1.85
N ILE A 384 18.97 -11.51 2.18
CA ILE A 384 20.07 -10.65 1.71
C ILE A 384 21.41 -11.26 2.10
N LEU A 385 21.58 -11.56 3.38
CA LEU A 385 22.84 -12.13 3.89
C LEU A 385 23.09 -13.53 3.34
N THR A 386 22.06 -14.37 3.21
CA THR A 386 22.17 -15.73 2.66
C THR A 386 22.53 -15.71 1.18
N ALA A 387 22.03 -14.74 0.44
CA ALA A 387 22.36 -14.52 -0.96
C ALA A 387 23.76 -13.91 -1.17
N GLY A 388 24.45 -13.52 -0.10
CA GLY A 388 25.81 -12.99 -0.15
C GLY A 388 25.91 -11.47 -0.28
N TYR A 389 24.79 -10.75 -0.13
CA TYR A 389 24.81 -9.29 -0.08
C TYR A 389 25.20 -8.80 1.31
N GLU A 390 25.98 -7.71 1.37
CA GLU A 390 26.40 -7.07 2.61
C GLU A 390 25.31 -6.15 3.19
N SER A 391 24.43 -5.63 2.34
CA SER A 391 23.39 -4.69 2.74
C SER A 391 22.18 -4.69 1.80
N VAL A 392 21.05 -4.16 2.29
CA VAL A 392 19.84 -3.89 1.49
C VAL A 392 20.16 -3.02 0.27
N MET A 393 21.04 -2.03 0.44
CA MET A 393 21.38 -1.10 -0.63
C MET A 393 22.19 -1.77 -1.75
N GLN A 394 23.11 -2.67 -1.41
CA GLN A 394 23.87 -3.41 -2.41
C GLN A 394 22.95 -4.28 -3.27
N TRP A 395 22.00 -4.98 -2.64
CA TRP A 395 20.95 -5.71 -3.36
C TRP A 395 20.09 -4.78 -4.22
N PHE A 396 19.67 -3.63 -3.68
CA PHE A 396 18.79 -2.70 -4.40
C PHE A 396 19.47 -2.07 -5.63
N LEU A 397 20.77 -1.82 -5.58
CA LEU A 397 21.53 -1.33 -6.73
C LEU A 397 21.53 -2.36 -7.87
N GLU A 398 21.73 -3.65 -7.58
CA GLU A 398 21.60 -4.71 -8.58
C GLU A 398 20.16 -4.82 -9.09
N PHE A 399 19.17 -4.82 -8.20
CA PHE A 399 17.75 -4.90 -8.54
C PHE A 399 17.32 -3.79 -9.53
N THR A 400 17.91 -2.60 -9.39
CA THR A 400 17.64 -1.45 -10.26
C THR A 400 18.53 -1.41 -11.51
N GLY A 401 19.17 -2.52 -11.88
CA GLY A 401 19.97 -2.67 -13.10
C GLY A 401 21.47 -2.39 -12.94
N GLY A 402 21.96 -2.25 -11.71
CA GLY A 402 23.38 -2.12 -11.40
C GLY A 402 24.15 -3.45 -11.53
N PRO A 403 25.50 -3.40 -11.54
CA PRO A 403 26.32 -4.61 -11.65
C PRO A 403 26.17 -5.50 -10.41
N ALA A 404 25.94 -6.80 -10.63
CA ALA A 404 25.89 -7.79 -9.56
C ALA A 404 27.28 -7.95 -8.90
N PRO A 405 27.38 -7.93 -7.56
CA PRO A 405 28.62 -8.26 -6.87
C PRO A 405 29.06 -9.71 -7.14
N ASN A 406 30.37 -9.97 -7.10
CA ASN A 406 30.88 -11.31 -7.35
C ASN A 406 30.40 -12.31 -6.28
N GLY A 407 29.81 -13.43 -6.72
CA GLY A 407 29.44 -14.54 -5.84
C GLY A 407 28.08 -14.42 -5.15
N VAL A 408 27.28 -13.38 -5.47
CA VAL A 408 25.90 -13.28 -4.97
C VAL A 408 24.95 -14.18 -5.75
N LYS A 409 23.86 -14.58 -5.09
CA LYS A 409 22.78 -15.37 -5.71
C LYS A 409 21.54 -14.51 -5.94
N PRO A 410 20.83 -14.67 -7.08
CA PRO A 410 19.56 -13.98 -7.29
C PRO A 410 18.55 -14.34 -6.21
N ILE A 411 17.89 -13.33 -5.66
CA ILE A 411 16.80 -13.53 -4.69
C ILE A 411 15.48 -13.63 -5.46
N PRO A 412 14.73 -14.73 -5.34
CA PRO A 412 13.47 -14.89 -6.07
C PRO A 412 12.42 -13.89 -5.58
N LYS A 413 11.50 -13.55 -6.49
CA LYS A 413 10.32 -12.76 -6.16
C LYS A 413 9.49 -13.47 -5.10
N ARG A 414 8.97 -12.73 -4.13
CA ARG A 414 8.13 -13.32 -3.08
C ARG A 414 6.69 -13.37 -3.52
N ALA A 415 5.98 -14.43 -3.14
CA ALA A 415 4.56 -14.59 -3.44
C ALA A 415 3.65 -13.46 -2.90
N SER A 416 4.09 -12.69 -1.89
CA SER A 416 3.31 -11.61 -1.27
C SER A 416 3.58 -10.20 -1.85
N PHE A 417 4.19 -10.09 -3.04
CA PHE A 417 4.43 -8.82 -3.76
C PHE A 417 3.18 -8.32 -4.48
N GLY A 418 3.11 -7.03 -4.84
CA GLY A 418 1.92 -6.41 -5.48
C GLY A 418 0.95 -5.80 -4.46
N LEU A 419 -0.12 -5.14 -4.88
CA LEU A 419 -1.01 -4.40 -3.96
C LEU A 419 -2.13 -5.28 -3.38
N GLU A 420 -2.55 -6.28 -4.13
CA GLU A 420 -3.71 -7.15 -3.90
C GLU A 420 -3.37 -8.47 -3.20
N THR A 421 -2.08 -8.84 -3.15
CA THR A 421 -1.66 -10.13 -2.61
C THR A 421 -1.66 -10.15 -1.08
N PRO A 422 -2.09 -11.27 -0.46
CA PRO A 422 -2.02 -11.43 0.99
C PRO A 422 -0.60 -11.23 1.54
N LYS A 423 -0.49 -10.41 2.59
CA LYS A 423 0.80 -10.01 3.17
C LYS A 423 1.21 -10.95 4.29
N GLN A 424 2.46 -11.39 4.24
CA GLN A 424 3.00 -12.37 5.20
C GLN A 424 3.94 -11.74 6.23
N ARG A 425 4.46 -10.54 5.97
CA ARG A 425 5.45 -9.87 6.82
C ARG A 425 4.86 -8.66 7.55
N PRO A 426 5.34 -8.33 8.76
CA PRO A 426 5.01 -7.08 9.42
C PRO A 426 5.36 -5.88 8.54
N LEU A 427 4.45 -4.91 8.46
CA LEU A 427 4.60 -3.74 7.59
C LEU A 427 5.80 -2.87 7.98
N HIS A 428 6.02 -2.65 9.28
CA HIS A 428 7.10 -1.79 9.79
C HIS A 428 8.49 -2.23 9.29
N LEU A 429 8.74 -3.55 9.16
CA LEU A 429 10.02 -4.06 8.62
C LEU A 429 10.21 -3.72 7.14
N LYS A 430 9.12 -3.70 6.37
CA LYS A 430 9.17 -3.32 4.94
C LYS A 430 9.37 -1.81 4.80
N VAL A 431 8.71 -1.03 5.64
CA VAL A 431 8.87 0.42 5.69
C VAL A 431 10.30 0.78 6.08
N ASP A 432 10.89 0.14 7.10
CA ASP A 432 12.27 0.38 7.51
C ASP A 432 13.28 0.09 6.39
N ALA A 433 13.08 -0.99 5.63
CA ALA A 433 13.88 -1.29 4.44
C ALA A 433 13.75 -0.20 3.36
N LEU A 434 12.53 0.26 3.07
CA LEU A 434 12.30 1.37 2.13
C LEU A 434 13.01 2.65 2.61
N LEU A 435 12.88 3.00 3.88
CA LEU A 435 13.51 4.20 4.45
C LEU A 435 15.03 4.13 4.37
N THR A 436 15.62 2.95 4.60
CA THR A 436 17.06 2.73 4.42
C THR A 436 17.50 3.05 3.00
N ILE A 437 16.80 2.51 1.99
CA ILE A 437 17.07 2.79 0.57
C ILE A 437 16.91 4.29 0.27
N MET A 438 15.85 4.92 0.78
CA MET A 438 15.60 6.34 0.58
C MET A 438 16.74 7.21 1.13
N TYR A 439 17.23 6.92 2.33
CA TYR A 439 18.30 7.70 2.94
C TYR A 439 19.65 7.52 2.24
N GLU A 440 19.94 6.32 1.75
CA GLU A 440 21.13 6.04 0.94
C GLU A 440 21.09 6.78 -0.40
N LYS A 441 19.97 6.72 -1.12
CA LYS A 441 19.79 7.43 -2.40
C LYS A 441 19.86 8.95 -2.24
N LEU A 442 19.36 9.47 -1.12
CA LEU A 442 19.34 10.91 -0.82
C LEU A 442 20.54 11.37 0.00
N ASN A 443 21.55 10.51 0.17
CA ASN A 443 22.77 10.84 0.89
C ASN A 443 23.55 11.92 0.14
N PRO A 444 23.83 13.09 0.75
CA PRO A 444 24.62 14.14 0.10
C PRO A 444 26.06 13.73 -0.20
N ASP A 445 26.60 12.72 0.51
CA ASP A 445 27.94 12.16 0.27
C ASP A 445 27.87 10.64 0.09
N PRO A 446 27.70 10.14 -1.14
CA PRO A 446 27.57 8.71 -1.43
C PRO A 446 28.79 7.86 -1.04
N LYS A 447 29.92 8.49 -0.70
CA LYS A 447 31.16 7.79 -0.30
C LYS A 447 31.21 7.51 1.20
N LYS A 448 30.29 8.06 1.99
CA LYS A 448 30.23 7.87 3.45
C LYS A 448 29.01 7.05 3.83
N PRO A 449 29.07 6.28 4.93
CA PRO A 449 27.89 5.65 5.52
C PRO A 449 26.79 6.69 5.76
N VAL A 450 25.53 6.29 5.56
CA VAL A 450 24.39 7.19 5.79
C VAL A 450 24.37 7.69 7.23
N ASP A 451 24.41 9.02 7.36
CA ASP A 451 24.04 9.72 8.58
C ASP A 451 22.68 10.40 8.37
N ILE A 452 21.66 9.87 9.04
CA ILE A 452 20.28 10.39 8.98
C ILE A 452 20.25 11.89 9.35
N LYS A 453 21.12 12.36 10.25
CA LYS A 453 21.19 13.79 10.62
C LYS A 453 21.70 14.63 9.45
N ALA A 454 22.75 14.16 8.77
CA ALA A 454 23.29 14.82 7.59
C ALA A 454 22.26 14.86 6.44
N VAL A 455 21.58 13.74 6.18
CA VAL A 455 20.48 13.66 5.20
C VAL A 455 19.37 14.66 5.56
N THR A 456 18.94 14.67 6.82
CA THR A 456 17.91 15.61 7.30
C THR A 456 18.33 17.06 7.09
N ALA A 457 19.57 17.41 7.45
CA ALA A 457 20.08 18.77 7.30
C ALA A 457 20.18 19.19 5.83
N ALA A 458 20.61 18.29 4.94
CA ALA A 458 20.68 18.54 3.50
C ALA A 458 19.27 18.78 2.91
N LEU A 459 18.28 17.96 3.30
CA LEU A 459 16.89 18.13 2.89
C LEU A 459 16.31 19.46 3.37
N GLN A 460 16.56 19.83 4.63
CA GLN A 460 16.13 21.11 5.19
C GLN A 460 16.80 22.31 4.52
N GLN A 461 18.08 22.19 4.16
CA GLN A 461 18.78 23.25 3.44
C GLN A 461 18.23 23.44 2.02
N GLN A 462 17.90 22.35 1.32
CA GLN A 462 17.22 22.42 0.03
C GLN A 462 15.82 23.02 0.16
N ASP A 463 15.08 22.62 1.18
CA ASP A 463 13.77 23.18 1.50
C ASP A 463 13.81 24.69 1.70
N HIS A 464 14.82 25.17 2.44
CA HIS A 464 15.02 26.59 2.67
C HIS A 464 15.37 27.34 1.37
N LYS A 465 16.12 26.72 0.46
CA LYS A 465 16.43 27.29 -0.86
C LYS A 465 15.21 27.37 -1.79
N MET A 466 14.26 26.45 -1.64
CA MET A 466 13.02 26.46 -2.43
C MET A 466 12.05 27.57 -1.99
N GLY A 467 12.23 28.13 -0.80
CA GLY A 467 11.42 29.22 -0.28
C GLY A 467 10.04 28.78 0.24
N PRO A 468 9.23 29.75 0.69
CA PRO A 468 7.91 29.48 1.26
C PRO A 468 6.90 28.86 0.30
#